data_AF-A0AAF0QGU7-F1
#
_entry.id   AF-A0AAF0QGU7-F1
#
_cell.length_a   1.000
_cell.length_b   1.000
_cell.length_c   1.000
_cell.angle_alpha   90.00
_cell.angle_beta   90.00
_cell.angle_gamma   90.00
#
_symmetry.space_group_name_H-M   'P 1'
#
loop_
_entity.id
_entity.type
_entity.pdbx_description
1 polymer ?
#
loop_
_entity_poly.entity_id
_entity_poly.type
_entity_poly.pdbx_seq_one_letter_code
_entity_poly.pdbx_strand_id
1 'polypeptide(L)'
;MIPSTIGKCLALELLYMQHNSFEGSIPYLADLQNLRELDLSRNNLSGEIPPWTLNLSSLLYLNLSDNNLEGEVPVQGVFSNSTALQVAGNPKLCGGIQEFDLPPCPNKENHRTKRKRLAPIQKKKRCNIHISASHLPHDYTYKELHDATNGFSSDRLLGSGSFGTVYKGIVHSSNENPVAVKVLNLQRHGAFKSFMAECHTLRNTRHRNLVKVITACSSIDFKGNDFKAIMYQFMENGSLEEWLRQESEGQIQCNSLNILQRLNIAIDVASALYYLHHQCEIPVVHCDLKPSNILLDDNMIAHVSDFGLARLIPSFSGEGNLNQFSSLGIQGTIGYAPPEYGTGAEEICVVMGSYCWRFSLEKGPQTNYSKTM
;
A
#
# COMPACT_ATOMS: atom_id res chain seq x y z
N MET A 1 0.75 19.53 3.31
CA MET A 1 -0.63 19.31 2.84
C MET A 1 -0.97 17.83 2.79
N ILE A 2 -2.20 17.46 3.14
CA ILE A 2 -2.70 16.09 2.98
C ILE A 2 -3.13 15.89 1.50
N PRO A 3 -2.63 14.87 0.79
CA PRO A 3 -3.00 14.59 -0.59
C PRO A 3 -4.48 14.26 -0.73
N SER A 4 -5.15 14.89 -1.72
CA SER A 4 -6.54 14.55 -2.06
C SER A 4 -6.71 13.14 -2.63
N THR A 5 -5.61 12.51 -3.06
CA THR A 5 -5.60 11.12 -3.55
C THR A 5 -6.02 10.11 -2.51
N ILE A 6 -5.92 10.41 -1.21
CA ILE A 6 -6.37 9.53 -0.14
C ILE A 6 -7.88 9.28 -0.18
N GLY A 7 -8.67 10.20 -0.75
CA GLY A 7 -10.10 10.00 -1.02
C GLY A 7 -10.39 8.83 -1.98
N LYS A 8 -9.38 8.30 -2.68
CA LYS A 8 -9.52 7.12 -3.56
C LYS A 8 -9.40 5.79 -2.81
N CYS A 9 -9.01 5.80 -1.54
CA CYS A 9 -8.87 4.60 -0.71
C CYS A 9 -10.24 4.15 -0.17
N LEU A 10 -11.17 3.77 -1.04
CA LEU A 10 -12.59 3.54 -0.71
C LEU A 10 -12.85 2.48 0.41
N ALA A 11 -11.86 1.64 0.69
CA ALA A 11 -11.91 0.63 1.75
C ALA A 11 -11.31 1.09 3.10
N LEU A 12 -10.93 2.37 3.22
CA LEU A 12 -10.33 2.93 4.42
C LEU A 12 -11.38 3.03 5.53
N GLU A 13 -11.10 2.38 6.66
CA GLU A 13 -11.96 2.42 7.86
C GLU A 13 -11.37 3.32 8.95
N LEU A 14 -10.05 3.33 9.10
CA LEU A 14 -9.36 4.10 10.13
C LEU A 14 -8.28 4.96 9.49
N LEU A 15 -8.28 6.25 9.78
CA LEU A 15 -7.30 7.21 9.28
C LEU A 15 -6.71 8.04 10.43
N TYR A 16 -5.49 7.68 10.82
CA TYR A 16 -4.71 8.36 11.86
C TYR A 16 -3.56 9.15 11.23
N MET A 17 -3.62 10.47 11.33
CA MET A 17 -2.63 11.42 10.80
C MET A 17 -2.19 12.45 11.86
N GLN A 18 -2.51 12.19 13.12
CA GLN A 18 -2.21 13.09 14.23
C GLN A 18 -0.72 13.31 14.44
N HIS A 19 -0.36 14.40 15.13
CA HIS A 19 1.03 14.72 15.50
C HIS A 19 1.98 14.85 14.30
N ASN A 20 1.51 15.51 13.23
CA ASN A 20 2.31 15.80 12.06
C ASN A 20 2.40 17.33 11.85
N SER A 21 3.11 17.75 10.81
CA SER A 21 3.17 19.17 10.39
C SER A 21 2.35 19.41 9.12
N PHE A 22 1.20 18.73 8.96
CA PHE A 22 0.37 18.93 7.77
C PHE A 22 -0.29 20.31 7.80
N GLU A 23 -0.06 21.09 6.74
CA GLU A 23 -0.67 22.40 6.52
C GLU A 23 -1.75 22.37 5.41
N GLY A 24 -2.53 23.44 5.31
CA GLY A 24 -3.59 23.59 4.30
C GLY A 24 -4.93 22.99 4.75
N SER A 25 -5.90 22.90 3.84
CA SER A 25 -7.25 22.43 4.17
C SER A 25 -7.38 20.91 4.22
N ILE A 26 -8.41 20.44 4.94
CA ILE A 26 -8.80 19.03 4.94
C ILE A 26 -9.22 18.66 3.49
N PRO A 27 -8.58 17.66 2.87
CA PRO A 27 -8.85 17.29 1.48
C PRO A 27 -10.22 16.64 1.32
N TYR A 28 -10.68 16.49 0.08
CA TYR A 28 -11.97 15.85 -0.19
C TYR A 28 -11.94 14.35 0.13
N LEU A 29 -12.60 13.94 1.23
CA LEU A 29 -12.69 12.53 1.68
C LEU A 29 -14.11 11.95 1.59
N ALA A 30 -15.04 12.64 0.91
CA ALA A 30 -16.45 12.26 0.89
C ALA A 30 -16.70 10.84 0.34
N ASP A 31 -15.80 10.31 -0.49
CA ASP A 31 -15.94 8.99 -1.10
C ASP A 31 -15.59 7.84 -0.12
N LEU A 32 -15.00 8.15 1.05
CA LEU A 32 -14.59 7.17 2.06
C LEU A 32 -15.77 6.73 2.95
N GLN A 33 -16.79 6.14 2.34
CA GLN A 33 -18.05 5.79 3.00
C GLN A 33 -17.92 4.74 4.12
N ASN A 34 -16.80 4.02 4.19
CA ASN A 34 -16.49 3.03 5.23
C ASN A 34 -15.68 3.63 6.39
N LEU A 35 -15.29 4.91 6.33
CA LEU A 35 -14.44 5.53 7.35
C LEU A 35 -15.20 5.61 8.68
N ARG A 36 -14.64 4.98 9.71
CA ARG A 36 -15.13 4.90 11.08
C ARG A 36 -14.37 5.84 12.00
N GLU A 37 -13.07 5.95 11.84
CA GLU A 37 -12.26 6.80 12.71
C GLU A 37 -11.34 7.69 11.90
N LEU A 38 -11.36 8.98 12.22
CA LEU A 38 -10.53 9.98 11.59
C LEU A 38 -9.87 10.85 12.66
N ASP A 39 -8.55 10.74 12.81
CA ASP A 39 -7.76 11.60 13.68
C ASP A 39 -6.78 12.43 12.84
N LEU A 40 -7.05 13.74 12.79
CA LEU A 40 -6.20 14.74 12.15
C LEU A 40 -5.59 15.70 13.18
N SER A 41 -5.66 15.37 14.47
CA SER A 41 -5.29 16.30 15.54
C SER A 41 -3.81 16.67 15.54
N ARG A 42 -3.45 17.78 16.18
CA ARG A 42 -2.05 18.21 16.34
C ARG A 42 -1.32 18.32 15.00
N ASN A 43 -1.89 19.12 14.11
CA ASN A 43 -1.35 19.48 12.80
C ASN A 43 -1.44 21.00 12.60
N ASN A 44 -1.06 21.50 11.43
CA ASN A 44 -1.16 22.91 11.06
C ASN A 44 -2.29 23.14 10.04
N LEU A 45 -3.35 22.32 10.06
CA LEU A 45 -4.44 22.38 9.09
C LEU A 45 -5.27 23.64 9.28
N SER A 46 -5.75 24.23 8.19
CA SER A 46 -6.47 25.51 8.18
C SER A 46 -7.68 25.51 7.26
N GLY A 47 -8.53 26.53 7.37
CA GLY A 47 -9.80 26.63 6.63
C GLY A 47 -10.98 25.99 7.35
N GLU A 48 -12.12 25.93 6.67
CA GLU A 48 -13.37 25.44 7.26
C GLU A 48 -13.45 23.91 7.33
N ILE A 49 -14.19 23.40 8.31
CA ILE A 49 -14.58 21.98 8.37
C ILE A 49 -15.45 21.68 7.15
N PRO A 50 -15.03 20.80 6.22
CA PRO A 50 -15.74 20.65 4.96
C PRO A 50 -17.15 20.06 5.14
N PRO A 51 -18.18 20.57 4.44
CA PRO A 51 -19.57 20.11 4.59
C PRO A 51 -19.79 18.62 4.32
N TRP A 52 -18.93 17.99 3.51
CA TRP A 52 -19.05 16.56 3.21
C TRP A 52 -18.78 15.67 4.43
N THR A 53 -18.16 16.18 5.49
CA THR A 53 -17.96 15.44 6.76
C THR A 53 -19.29 15.01 7.38
N LEU A 54 -20.38 15.73 7.09
CA LEU A 54 -21.75 15.37 7.47
C LEU A 54 -22.28 14.12 6.76
N ASN A 55 -21.72 13.77 5.60
CA ASN A 55 -22.17 12.66 4.75
C ASN A 55 -21.40 11.36 5.00
N LEU A 56 -20.48 11.32 5.97
CA LEU A 56 -19.78 10.10 6.36
C LEU A 56 -20.60 9.35 7.41
N SER A 57 -21.60 8.58 6.96
CA SER A 57 -22.56 7.91 7.86
C SER A 57 -21.94 6.82 8.74
N SER A 58 -20.77 6.29 8.35
CA SER A 58 -20.06 5.24 9.10
C SER A 58 -19.10 5.81 10.16
N LEU A 59 -18.93 7.14 10.23
CA LEU A 59 -17.93 7.77 11.08
C LEU A 59 -18.38 7.76 12.55
N LEU A 60 -17.60 7.08 13.37
CA LEU A 60 -17.81 6.85 14.80
C LEU A 60 -16.92 7.73 15.67
N TYR A 61 -15.75 8.14 15.17
CA TYR A 61 -14.80 8.99 15.88
C TYR A 61 -14.17 10.02 14.94
N LEU A 62 -14.13 11.28 15.39
CA LEU A 62 -13.52 12.39 14.68
C LEU A 62 -12.71 13.27 15.64
N ASN A 63 -11.40 13.33 15.43
CA ASN A 63 -10.52 14.22 16.18
C ASN A 63 -9.85 15.22 15.24
N LEU A 64 -10.22 16.49 15.41
CA LEU A 64 -9.70 17.65 14.69
C LEU A 64 -8.97 18.63 15.63
N SER A 65 -8.72 18.23 16.87
CA SER A 65 -8.15 19.11 17.91
C SER A 65 -6.75 19.62 17.54
N ASP A 66 -6.33 20.72 18.15
CA ASP A 66 -4.99 21.29 18.00
C ASP A 66 -4.59 21.52 16.52
N ASN A 67 -5.39 22.33 15.81
CA ASN A 67 -5.16 22.76 14.43
C ASN A 67 -5.49 24.28 14.29
N ASN A 68 -5.47 24.82 13.07
CA ASN A 68 -5.85 26.19 12.75
C ASN A 68 -7.18 26.28 11.98
N LEU A 69 -8.13 25.37 12.24
CA LEU A 69 -9.43 25.35 11.58
C LEU A 69 -10.28 26.56 12.00
N GLU A 70 -11.15 27.02 11.10
CA GLU A 70 -11.99 28.19 11.30
C GLU A 70 -13.45 27.95 10.88
N GLY A 71 -14.36 28.79 11.37
CA GLY A 71 -15.78 28.73 11.01
C GLY A 71 -16.67 27.96 12.00
N GLU A 72 -17.91 27.75 11.59
CA GLU A 72 -18.94 27.14 12.43
C GLU A 72 -18.77 25.61 12.49
N VAL A 73 -18.78 25.06 13.70
CA VAL A 73 -18.79 23.61 13.90
C VAL A 73 -20.21 23.07 13.66
N PRO A 74 -20.40 22.09 12.75
CA PRO A 74 -21.71 21.49 12.52
C PRO A 74 -22.28 20.83 13.78
N VAL A 75 -23.59 20.56 13.79
CA VAL A 75 -24.30 19.93 14.94
C VAL A 75 -24.98 18.61 14.60
N GLN A 76 -24.66 18.02 13.44
CA GLN A 76 -25.28 16.79 12.92
C GLN A 76 -24.23 15.69 12.70
N GLY A 77 -24.68 14.43 12.61
CA GLY A 77 -23.78 13.28 12.41
C GLY A 77 -22.84 13.10 13.60
N VAL A 78 -21.56 12.81 13.34
CA VAL A 78 -20.53 12.68 14.38
C VAL A 78 -20.43 13.94 15.26
N PHE A 79 -20.76 15.11 14.72
CA PHE A 79 -20.69 16.37 15.45
C PHE A 79 -21.76 16.57 16.52
N SER A 80 -22.78 15.71 16.54
CA SER A 80 -23.79 15.68 17.61
C SER A 80 -23.40 14.82 18.81
N ASN A 81 -22.28 14.09 18.74
CA ASN A 81 -21.82 13.18 19.78
C ASN A 81 -20.55 13.73 20.43
N SER A 82 -20.70 14.35 21.61
CA SER A 82 -19.61 15.01 22.34
C SER A 82 -18.49 14.07 22.79
N THR A 83 -18.74 12.76 22.90
CA THR A 83 -17.71 11.76 23.26
C THR A 83 -16.89 11.32 22.04
N ALA A 84 -17.49 11.38 20.85
CA ALA A 84 -16.89 10.95 19.59
C ALA A 84 -16.17 12.07 18.83
N LEU A 85 -16.40 13.34 19.20
CA LEU A 85 -15.82 14.50 18.52
C LEU A 85 -14.87 15.28 19.44
N GLN A 86 -13.67 15.57 18.93
CA GLN A 86 -12.70 16.46 19.57
C GLN A 86 -12.32 17.60 18.62
N VAL A 87 -12.63 18.85 19.01
CA VAL A 87 -12.35 20.06 18.20
C VAL A 87 -11.60 21.16 18.98
N ALA A 88 -11.29 20.91 20.26
CA ALA A 88 -10.55 21.83 21.12
C ALA A 88 -9.18 22.21 20.53
N GLY A 89 -8.63 23.36 20.90
CA GLY A 89 -7.33 23.80 20.37
C GLY A 89 -7.36 24.37 18.95
N ASN A 90 -8.54 24.68 18.41
CA ASN A 90 -8.69 25.45 17.16
C ASN A 90 -9.21 26.87 17.49
N PRO A 91 -8.35 27.91 17.46
CA PRO A 91 -8.69 29.23 18.01
C PRO A 91 -9.74 30.02 17.23
N LYS A 92 -10.06 29.61 16.00
CA LYS A 92 -11.01 30.30 15.11
C LYS A 92 -12.32 29.53 14.89
N LEU A 93 -12.52 28.40 15.56
CA LEU A 93 -13.80 27.70 15.54
C LEU A 93 -14.82 28.40 16.43
N CYS A 94 -16.09 28.32 16.04
CA CYS A 94 -17.22 28.89 16.77
C CYS A 94 -18.46 27.99 16.63
N GLY A 95 -19.49 28.21 17.44
CA GLY A 95 -20.76 27.47 17.36
C GLY A 95 -20.64 26.02 17.87
N GLY A 96 -21.30 25.08 17.20
CA GLY A 96 -21.36 23.67 17.64
C GLY A 96 -22.35 23.42 18.78
N ILE A 97 -22.31 22.22 19.34
CA ILE A 97 -23.09 21.85 20.54
C ILE A 97 -22.46 22.48 21.80
N GLN A 98 -23.27 22.66 22.85
CA GLN A 98 -22.86 23.42 24.05
C GLN A 98 -21.66 22.77 24.77
N GLU A 99 -21.52 21.45 24.67
CA GLU A 99 -20.49 20.65 25.32
C GLU A 99 -19.06 20.94 24.82
N PHE A 100 -18.89 21.67 23.72
CA PHE A 100 -17.56 22.01 23.18
C PHE A 100 -17.00 23.34 23.67
N ASP A 101 -17.76 24.11 24.45
CA ASP A 101 -17.36 25.41 25.03
C ASP A 101 -16.77 26.40 24.00
N LEU A 102 -17.23 26.33 22.74
CA LEU A 102 -16.78 27.21 21.67
C LEU A 102 -17.50 28.58 21.73
N PRO A 103 -16.85 29.67 21.31
CA PRO A 103 -17.49 30.98 21.26
C PRO A 103 -18.64 30.98 20.24
N PRO A 104 -19.70 31.79 20.45
CA PRO A 104 -20.76 31.94 19.46
C PRO A 104 -20.20 32.57 18.18
N CYS A 105 -20.66 32.09 17.02
CA CYS A 105 -20.21 32.64 15.75
C CYS A 105 -20.65 34.09 15.57
N PRO A 106 -19.79 34.98 15.04
CA PRO A 106 -20.18 36.35 14.74
C PRO A 106 -21.30 36.36 13.69
N ASN A 107 -22.39 37.08 13.99
CA ASN A 107 -23.60 37.14 13.16
C ASN A 107 -23.27 37.38 11.68
N LYS A 108 -23.51 36.39 10.83
CA LYS A 108 -23.56 36.55 9.37
C LYS A 108 -25.00 36.84 8.97
N GLU A 109 -25.25 38.01 8.39
CA GLU A 109 -26.56 38.34 7.80
C GLU A 109 -27.01 37.25 6.81
N ASN A 110 -28.31 36.94 6.87
CA ASN A 110 -28.99 35.90 6.10
C ASN A 110 -28.84 36.04 4.57
N HIS A 111 -27.86 35.39 3.97
CA HIS A 111 -27.89 35.10 2.54
C HIS A 111 -28.57 33.75 2.28
N ARG A 112 -29.90 33.80 2.11
CA ARG A 112 -30.70 32.72 1.52
C ARG A 112 -30.15 32.35 0.14
N THR A 113 -29.47 31.21 0.02
CA THR A 113 -29.03 30.68 -1.27
C THR A 113 -30.17 29.95 -1.98
N LYS A 114 -30.57 30.49 -3.14
CA LYS A 114 -31.51 29.88 -4.08
C LYS A 114 -30.94 28.56 -4.61
N ARG A 115 -31.66 27.46 -4.42
CA ARG A 115 -31.42 26.15 -5.06
C ARG A 115 -31.39 26.30 -6.59
N LYS A 116 -30.28 25.95 -7.25
CA LYS A 116 -30.24 25.65 -8.69
C LYS A 116 -30.23 24.12 -8.87
N ARG A 117 -31.20 23.61 -9.63
CA ARG A 117 -31.28 22.21 -10.09
C ARG A 117 -30.14 21.93 -11.08
N LEU A 118 -29.41 20.84 -10.86
CA LEU A 118 -28.51 20.25 -11.85
C LEU A 118 -29.24 19.13 -12.62
N ALA A 119 -29.02 19.09 -13.93
CA ALA A 119 -29.57 18.13 -14.89
C ALA A 119 -28.83 16.77 -14.83
N PRO A 120 -29.44 15.67 -15.31
CA PRO A 120 -28.88 14.33 -15.12
C PRO A 120 -27.71 14.05 -16.07
N ILE A 121 -26.63 13.47 -15.52
CA ILE A 121 -25.48 12.97 -16.29
C ILE A 121 -25.87 11.63 -16.95
N GLN A 122 -25.72 11.58 -18.27
CA GLN A 122 -25.95 10.40 -19.09
C GLN A 122 -24.85 9.35 -18.90
N LYS A 123 -25.27 8.09 -18.84
CA LYS A 123 -24.46 6.87 -18.74
C LYS A 123 -23.42 6.79 -19.87
N LYS A 124 -22.14 6.62 -19.53
CA LYS A 124 -21.10 6.23 -20.51
C LYS A 124 -21.14 4.73 -20.78
N LYS A 125 -21.12 4.41 -22.08
CA LYS A 125 -21.18 3.07 -22.67
C LYS A 125 -19.89 2.29 -22.43
N ARG A 126 -20.07 0.98 -22.24
CA ARG A 126 -19.06 -0.09 -22.36
C ARG A 126 -18.39 -0.02 -23.73
N CYS A 127 -17.06 -0.01 -23.77
CA CYS A 127 -16.30 -0.40 -24.96
C CYS A 127 -15.79 -1.83 -24.75
N ASN A 128 -16.24 -2.75 -25.61
CA ASN A 128 -15.65 -4.08 -25.74
C ASN A 128 -14.39 -3.96 -26.59
N ILE A 129 -13.24 -4.34 -26.05
CA ILE A 129 -12.02 -4.55 -26.84
C ILE A 129 -11.84 -6.06 -26.95
N HIS A 130 -12.08 -6.59 -28.14
CA HIS A 130 -11.56 -7.90 -28.53
C HIS A 130 -10.04 -7.76 -28.67
N ILE A 131 -9.28 -8.51 -27.87
CA ILE A 131 -7.86 -8.74 -28.12
C ILE A 131 -7.71 -10.23 -28.44
N SER A 132 -7.36 -10.47 -29.69
CA SER A 132 -6.92 -11.74 -30.25
C SER A 132 -5.70 -12.26 -29.50
N ALA A 133 -5.77 -13.51 -29.06
CA ALA A 133 -4.64 -14.23 -28.49
C ALA A 133 -3.70 -14.68 -29.61
N SER A 134 -2.65 -13.90 -29.87
CA SER A 134 -1.43 -14.39 -30.49
C SER A 134 -0.26 -13.55 -30.02
N HIS A 135 0.89 -14.21 -29.80
CA HIS A 135 2.21 -13.70 -29.39
C HIS A 135 2.48 -13.70 -27.88
N LEU A 136 2.84 -14.88 -27.36
CA LEU A 136 3.81 -14.97 -26.25
C LEU A 136 5.17 -14.47 -26.78
N PRO A 137 5.81 -13.47 -26.15
CA PRO A 137 7.09 -12.96 -26.63
C PRO A 137 8.24 -13.84 -26.11
N HIS A 138 9.04 -14.36 -27.06
CA HIS A 138 10.42 -14.87 -26.92
C HIS A 138 10.79 -15.46 -25.55
N ASP A 139 10.77 -16.78 -25.45
CA ASP A 139 11.33 -17.50 -24.30
C ASP A 139 12.84 -17.21 -24.22
N TYR A 140 13.26 -16.47 -23.20
CA TYR A 140 14.69 -16.23 -22.95
C TYR A 140 15.36 -17.53 -22.52
N THR A 141 16.47 -17.84 -23.16
CA THR A 141 17.34 -18.97 -22.83
C THR A 141 18.22 -18.65 -21.62
N TYR A 142 18.75 -19.69 -20.96
CA TYR A 142 19.77 -19.51 -19.91
C TYR A 142 20.95 -18.67 -20.39
N LYS A 143 21.42 -18.90 -21.63
CA LYS A 143 22.55 -18.17 -22.20
C LYS A 143 22.26 -16.67 -22.32
N GLU A 144 21.09 -16.29 -22.81
CA GLU A 144 20.73 -14.87 -22.94
C GLU A 144 20.66 -14.17 -21.58
N LEU A 145 20.14 -14.85 -20.55
CA LEU A 145 20.12 -14.32 -19.19
C LEU A 145 21.50 -14.25 -18.56
N HIS A 146 22.33 -15.26 -18.80
CA HIS A 146 23.73 -15.28 -18.38
C HIS A 146 24.49 -14.11 -18.99
N ASP A 147 24.37 -13.89 -20.30
CA ASP A 147 25.06 -12.80 -21.00
C ASP A 147 24.53 -11.42 -20.53
N ALA A 148 23.20 -11.27 -20.41
CA ALA A 148 22.57 -10.03 -19.95
C ALA A 148 22.99 -9.62 -18.52
N THR A 149 23.31 -10.59 -17.66
CA THR A 149 23.70 -10.37 -16.25
C THR A 149 25.21 -10.43 -16.03
N ASN A 150 26.02 -10.49 -17.09
CA ASN A 150 27.47 -10.68 -17.04
C ASN A 150 27.85 -11.92 -16.19
N GLY A 151 27.25 -13.05 -16.50
CA GLY A 151 27.46 -14.33 -15.82
C GLY A 151 26.94 -14.37 -14.38
N PHE A 152 25.87 -13.63 -14.07
CA PHE A 152 25.36 -13.47 -12.71
C PHE A 152 26.43 -12.94 -11.73
N SER A 153 27.25 -11.99 -12.20
CA SER A 153 28.32 -11.36 -11.40
C SER A 153 27.78 -10.70 -10.13
N SER A 154 28.58 -10.75 -9.05
CA SER A 154 28.32 -10.00 -7.81
C SER A 154 28.20 -8.50 -8.05
N ASP A 155 28.84 -7.94 -9.08
CA ASP A 155 28.76 -6.51 -9.42
C ASP A 155 27.37 -6.10 -9.95
N ARG A 156 26.56 -7.09 -10.36
CA ARG A 156 25.19 -6.90 -10.81
C ARG A 156 24.17 -7.30 -9.74
N LEU A 157 24.61 -7.68 -8.54
CA LEU A 157 23.72 -8.11 -7.46
C LEU A 157 22.86 -6.94 -6.96
N LEU A 158 21.54 -7.12 -7.00
CA LEU A 158 20.57 -6.17 -6.44
C LEU A 158 20.10 -6.61 -5.05
N GLY A 159 20.00 -7.92 -4.82
CA GLY A 159 19.61 -8.46 -3.52
C GLY A 159 19.48 -9.97 -3.51
N SER A 160 19.47 -10.56 -2.31
CA SER A 160 19.26 -11.99 -2.12
C SER A 160 18.12 -12.21 -1.14
N GLY A 161 17.11 -12.95 -1.57
CA GLY A 161 15.96 -13.33 -0.76
C GLY A 161 16.07 -14.76 -0.25
N SER A 162 14.98 -15.27 0.31
CA SER A 162 14.89 -16.66 0.73
C SER A 162 15.04 -17.60 -0.48
N PHE A 163 14.23 -17.44 -1.52
CA PHE A 163 14.15 -18.41 -2.61
C PHE A 163 15.03 -18.13 -3.82
N GLY A 164 15.81 -17.04 -3.82
CA GLY A 164 16.62 -16.68 -4.98
C GLY A 164 17.40 -15.39 -4.81
N THR A 165 18.11 -15.04 -5.87
CA THR A 165 18.99 -13.88 -5.97
C THR A 165 18.58 -13.03 -7.16
N VAL A 166 18.57 -11.72 -6.99
CA VAL A 166 18.16 -10.77 -8.03
C VAL A 166 19.38 -10.04 -8.58
N TYR A 167 19.52 -10.03 -9.90
CA TYR A 167 20.60 -9.38 -10.62
C TYR A 167 20.07 -8.30 -11.57
N LYS A 168 20.83 -7.22 -11.75
CA LYS A 168 20.59 -6.25 -12.81
C LYS A 168 21.09 -6.82 -14.13
N GLY A 169 20.20 -6.92 -15.11
CA GLY A 169 20.53 -7.32 -16.48
C GLY A 169 20.37 -6.18 -17.48
N ILE A 170 21.11 -6.25 -18.59
CA ILE A 170 20.92 -5.39 -19.77
C ILE A 170 20.59 -6.31 -20.94
N VAL A 171 19.40 -6.18 -21.51
CA VAL A 171 18.97 -7.01 -22.63
C VAL A 171 19.27 -6.30 -23.94
N HIS A 172 20.16 -6.87 -24.75
CA HIS A 172 20.63 -6.28 -26.01
C HIS A 172 19.53 -6.07 -27.06
N SER A 173 18.42 -6.84 -26.98
CA SER A 173 17.32 -6.74 -27.93
C SER A 173 16.32 -5.60 -27.66
N SER A 174 16.46 -4.85 -26.56
CA SER A 174 15.50 -3.82 -26.15
C SER A 174 16.17 -2.53 -25.66
N ASN A 175 16.65 -1.69 -26.57
CA ASN A 175 17.18 -0.33 -26.28
C ASN A 175 18.10 -0.21 -25.04
N GLU A 176 18.82 -1.28 -24.67
CA GLU A 176 19.61 -1.35 -23.42
C GLU A 176 18.82 -1.09 -22.13
N ASN A 177 17.50 -1.27 -22.15
CA ASN A 177 16.67 -1.06 -20.97
C ASN A 177 17.10 -2.04 -19.85
N PRO A 178 17.37 -1.52 -18.63
CA PRO A 178 17.72 -2.38 -17.51
C PRO A 178 16.53 -3.24 -17.09
N VAL A 179 16.84 -4.47 -16.69
CA VAL A 179 15.88 -5.43 -16.14
C VAL A 179 16.38 -5.97 -14.80
N ALA A 180 15.46 -6.45 -13.97
CA ALA A 180 15.80 -7.21 -12.77
C ALA A 180 15.54 -8.71 -13.05
N VAL A 181 16.56 -9.54 -12.90
CA VAL A 181 16.53 -10.99 -13.14
C VAL A 181 16.61 -11.71 -11.81
N LYS A 182 15.49 -12.26 -11.32
CA LYS A 182 15.43 -13.08 -10.12
C LYS A 182 15.72 -14.52 -10.50
N VAL A 183 16.89 -15.02 -10.12
CA VAL A 183 17.32 -16.41 -10.30
C VAL A 183 16.94 -17.21 -9.06
N LEU A 184 16.19 -18.30 -9.25
CA LEU A 184 15.70 -19.12 -8.14
C LEU A 184 16.75 -20.14 -7.70
N ASN A 185 16.97 -20.25 -6.39
CA ASN A 185 17.81 -21.28 -5.82
C ASN A 185 17.02 -22.58 -5.64
N LEU A 186 16.98 -23.42 -6.68
CA LEU A 186 16.19 -24.65 -6.70
C LEU A 186 16.63 -25.71 -5.70
N GLN A 187 17.84 -25.59 -5.12
CA GLN A 187 18.29 -26.46 -4.04
C GLN A 187 17.60 -26.14 -2.71
N ARG A 188 17.01 -24.96 -2.57
CA ARG A 188 16.29 -24.56 -1.36
C ARG A 188 14.86 -25.13 -1.37
N HIS A 189 14.50 -25.79 -0.28
CA HIS A 189 13.14 -26.30 -0.09
C HIS A 189 12.11 -25.16 -0.25
N GLY A 190 11.07 -25.40 -1.06
CA GLY A 190 10.03 -24.42 -1.34
C GLY A 190 10.31 -23.46 -2.51
N ALA A 191 11.54 -23.37 -3.03
CA ALA A 191 11.87 -22.45 -4.12
C ALA A 191 11.07 -22.71 -5.41
N PHE A 192 10.87 -23.98 -5.78
CA PHE A 192 10.01 -24.33 -6.91
C PHE A 192 8.55 -23.92 -6.68
N LYS A 193 8.01 -24.10 -5.46
CA LYS A 193 6.66 -23.67 -5.12
C LYS A 193 6.52 -22.15 -5.18
N SER A 194 7.56 -21.43 -4.72
CA SER A 194 7.62 -19.98 -4.78
C SER A 194 7.65 -19.46 -6.21
N PHE A 195 8.44 -20.09 -7.09
CA PHE A 195 8.42 -19.80 -8.53
C PHE A 195 7.02 -19.98 -9.12
N MET A 196 6.36 -21.12 -8.84
CA MET A 196 5.03 -21.40 -9.35
C MET A 196 3.98 -20.40 -8.82
N ALA A 197 4.03 -20.05 -7.54
CA ALA A 197 3.12 -19.06 -6.94
C ALA A 197 3.28 -17.69 -7.62
N GLU A 198 4.52 -17.27 -7.86
CA GLU A 198 4.83 -15.99 -8.47
C GLU A 198 4.39 -15.94 -9.95
N CYS A 199 4.70 -16.98 -10.73
CA CYS A 199 4.22 -17.10 -12.11
C CYS A 199 2.69 -17.13 -12.20
N HIS A 200 2.02 -17.84 -11.28
CA HIS A 200 0.57 -17.99 -11.31
C HIS A 200 -0.15 -16.68 -10.97
N THR A 201 0.32 -15.98 -9.93
CA THR A 201 -0.21 -14.67 -9.56
C THR A 201 0.01 -13.65 -10.68
N LEU A 202 1.24 -13.54 -11.17
CA LEU A 202 1.63 -12.46 -12.08
C LEU A 202 1.12 -12.65 -13.51
N ARG A 203 0.67 -13.87 -13.88
CA ARG A 203 0.02 -14.12 -15.18
C ARG A 203 -1.24 -13.27 -15.40
N ASN A 204 -1.99 -13.02 -14.33
CA ASN A 204 -3.32 -12.41 -14.40
C ASN A 204 -3.43 -11.04 -13.70
N THR A 205 -2.40 -10.62 -12.96
CA THR A 205 -2.40 -9.31 -12.29
C THR A 205 -1.77 -8.24 -13.17
N ARG A 206 -2.49 -7.13 -13.37
CA ARG A 206 -1.99 -5.92 -14.06
C ARG A 206 -2.47 -4.69 -13.32
N HIS A 207 -1.57 -4.06 -12.57
CA HIS A 207 -1.88 -2.86 -11.82
C HIS A 207 -0.63 -1.97 -11.75
N ARG A 208 -0.83 -0.65 -11.78
CA ARG A 208 0.28 0.33 -11.81
C ARG A 208 1.19 0.26 -10.59
N ASN A 209 0.67 -0.15 -9.43
CA ASN A 209 1.44 -0.29 -8.18
C ASN A 209 1.88 -1.74 -7.92
N LEU A 210 1.93 -2.58 -8.96
CA LEU A 210 2.55 -3.91 -8.90
C LEU A 210 3.78 -3.92 -9.79
N VAL A 211 4.82 -4.66 -9.40
CA VAL A 211 6.00 -4.82 -10.26
C VAL A 211 5.60 -5.58 -11.53
N LYS A 212 5.95 -5.02 -12.68
CA LYS A 212 5.67 -5.63 -13.97
C LYS A 212 6.62 -6.78 -14.25
N VAL A 213 6.06 -7.98 -14.46
CA VAL A 213 6.80 -9.12 -15.01
C VAL A 213 6.95 -8.95 -16.51
N ILE A 214 8.19 -9.09 -16.98
CA ILE A 214 8.51 -9.14 -18.40
C ILE A 214 8.28 -10.56 -18.91
N THR A 215 8.90 -11.55 -18.27
CA THR A 215 8.73 -12.97 -18.60
C THR A 215 9.22 -13.88 -17.46
N ALA A 216 8.93 -15.17 -17.55
CA ALA A 216 9.54 -16.21 -16.73
C ALA A 216 10.33 -17.18 -17.63
N CYS A 217 11.54 -17.53 -17.19
CA CYS A 217 12.41 -18.49 -17.84
C CYS A 217 12.37 -19.82 -17.07
N SER A 218 12.14 -20.91 -17.79
CA SER A 218 12.34 -22.28 -17.31
C SER A 218 13.20 -23.00 -18.33
N SER A 219 14.47 -23.24 -18.00
CA SER A 219 15.48 -23.77 -18.92
C SER A 219 16.43 -24.72 -18.18
N ILE A 220 17.56 -25.05 -18.80
CA ILE A 220 18.67 -25.80 -18.22
C ILE A 220 19.95 -24.97 -18.29
N ASP A 221 20.80 -25.07 -17.27
CA ASP A 221 22.11 -24.40 -17.26
C ASP A 221 23.13 -25.12 -18.16
N PHE A 222 24.35 -24.56 -18.29
CA PHE A 222 25.42 -25.18 -19.07
C PHE A 222 25.90 -26.54 -18.54
N LYS A 223 25.51 -26.92 -17.32
CA LYS A 223 25.82 -28.20 -16.68
C LYS A 223 24.66 -29.20 -16.79
N GLY A 224 23.54 -28.81 -17.42
CA GLY A 224 22.35 -29.64 -17.57
C GLY A 224 21.43 -29.67 -16.35
N ASN A 225 21.61 -28.78 -15.37
CA ASN A 225 20.70 -28.67 -14.23
C ASN A 225 19.51 -27.79 -14.57
N ASP A 226 18.37 -28.06 -13.94
CA ASP A 226 17.19 -27.19 -14.01
C ASP A 226 17.55 -25.75 -13.61
N PHE A 227 17.08 -24.81 -14.41
CA PHE A 227 17.25 -23.39 -14.18
C PHE A 227 15.90 -22.67 -14.27
N LYS A 228 15.60 -21.83 -13.29
CA LYS A 228 14.40 -21.01 -13.29
C LYS A 228 14.73 -19.58 -12.90
N ALA A 229 14.19 -18.65 -13.67
CA ALA A 229 14.33 -17.23 -13.39
C ALA A 229 13.06 -16.47 -13.77
N ILE A 230 12.86 -15.31 -13.15
CA ILE A 230 11.78 -14.38 -13.51
C ILE A 230 12.41 -13.03 -13.80
N MET A 231 12.03 -12.44 -14.92
CA MET A 231 12.48 -11.11 -15.34
C MET A 231 11.40 -10.08 -15.03
N TYR A 232 11.80 -9.01 -14.37
CA TYR A 232 10.95 -7.87 -14.03
C TYR A 232 11.50 -6.61 -14.68
N GLN A 233 10.60 -5.63 -14.82
CA GLN A 233 11.03 -4.25 -15.00
C GLN A 233 11.96 -3.84 -13.85
N PHE A 234 13.06 -3.16 -14.17
CA PHE A 234 13.97 -2.60 -13.18
C PHE A 234 13.34 -1.39 -12.48
N MET A 235 13.62 -1.22 -11.19
CA MET A 235 13.09 -0.14 -10.35
C MET A 235 14.27 0.73 -9.91
N GLU A 236 14.32 1.97 -10.40
CA GLU A 236 15.50 2.84 -10.34
C GLU A 236 15.88 3.24 -8.91
N ASN A 237 14.89 3.41 -8.04
CA ASN A 237 15.08 3.87 -6.67
C ASN A 237 15.14 2.73 -5.64
N GLY A 238 15.25 1.48 -6.08
CA GLY A 238 15.47 0.34 -5.19
C GLY A 238 14.30 0.04 -4.26
N SER A 239 14.57 -0.59 -3.12
CA SER A 239 13.56 -0.99 -2.15
C SER A 239 13.27 0.10 -1.10
N LEU A 240 12.04 0.17 -0.61
CA LEU A 240 11.66 1.10 0.47
C LEU A 240 12.48 0.88 1.74
N GLU A 241 12.91 -0.36 2.01
CA GLU A 241 13.78 -0.66 3.16
C GLU A 241 15.07 0.17 3.15
N GLU A 242 15.69 0.37 1.98
CA GLU A 242 16.92 1.17 1.84
C GLU A 242 16.69 2.64 2.20
N TRP A 243 15.49 3.17 1.93
CA TRP A 243 15.12 4.55 2.26
C TRP A 243 14.70 4.74 3.73
N LEU A 244 14.31 3.64 4.40
CA LEU A 244 13.94 3.66 5.82
C LEU A 244 15.13 3.38 6.74
N ARG A 245 16.21 2.76 6.23
CA ARG A 245 17.41 2.42 7.00
C ARG A 245 18.28 3.66 7.23
N GLN A 246 17.93 4.45 8.24
CA GLN A 246 18.84 5.45 8.82
C GLN A 246 19.65 4.79 9.94
N GLU A 247 20.95 4.56 9.74
CA GLU A 247 21.94 4.67 10.83
C GLU A 247 23.40 4.72 10.32
N SER A 248 24.02 5.86 10.65
CA SER A 248 25.38 6.02 11.19
C SER A 248 26.44 4.97 10.84
N GLU A 249 27.29 5.33 9.87
CA GLU A 249 28.75 5.46 10.08
C GLU A 249 29.36 6.25 8.90
N GLY A 250 29.73 7.51 9.14
CA GLY A 250 30.74 8.22 8.34
C GLY A 250 30.37 8.81 6.98
N GLN A 251 29.24 8.48 6.34
CA GLN A 251 28.85 9.09 5.06
C GLN A 251 27.40 9.59 5.07
N ILE A 252 27.25 10.89 4.87
CA ILE A 252 25.97 11.58 4.72
C ILE A 252 25.32 11.05 3.43
N GLN A 253 24.35 10.15 3.54
CA GLN A 253 23.41 9.89 2.45
C GLN A 253 22.05 10.48 2.81
N CYS A 254 21.71 11.57 2.12
CA CYS A 254 20.61 12.49 2.43
C CYS A 254 19.23 12.01 1.92
N ASN A 255 19.01 10.69 1.83
CA ASN A 255 17.82 10.15 1.18
C ASN A 255 16.76 9.79 2.22
N SER A 256 16.28 10.80 2.96
CA SER A 256 15.15 10.62 3.87
C SER A 256 13.84 10.93 3.15
N LEU A 257 12.90 9.98 3.17
CA LEU A 257 11.54 10.22 2.69
C LEU A 257 10.85 11.24 3.57
N ASN A 258 10.33 12.31 2.97
CA ASN A 258 9.45 13.23 3.65
C ASN A 258 8.06 12.61 3.87
N ILE A 259 7.26 13.21 4.75
CA ILE A 259 5.94 12.68 5.11
C ILE A 259 5.00 12.55 3.90
N LEU A 260 5.09 13.46 2.93
CA LEU A 260 4.28 13.44 1.72
C LEU A 260 4.63 12.23 0.83
N GLN A 261 5.93 11.95 0.64
CA GLN A 261 6.42 10.79 -0.09
C GLN A 261 6.00 9.49 0.62
N ARG A 262 6.18 9.42 1.93
CA ARG A 262 5.75 8.28 2.75
C ARG A 262 4.27 7.97 2.61
N LEU A 263 3.44 9.02 2.61
CA LEU A 263 2.00 8.89 2.45
C LEU A 263 1.61 8.45 1.03
N ASN A 264 2.24 9.01 0.00
CA ASN A 264 2.02 8.57 -1.38
C ASN A 264 2.39 7.09 -1.57
N ILE A 265 3.52 6.66 -1.01
CA ILE A 265 3.94 5.25 -1.00
C ILE A 265 2.90 4.37 -0.30
N ALA A 266 2.37 4.79 0.85
CA ALA A 266 1.32 4.05 1.55
C ALA A 266 0.03 3.94 0.71
N ILE A 267 -0.38 5.01 0.03
CA ILE A 267 -1.53 5.02 -0.88
C ILE A 267 -1.32 4.05 -2.05
N ASP A 268 -0.13 4.05 -2.64
CA ASP A 268 0.23 3.17 -3.76
C ASP A 268 0.17 1.69 -3.34
N VAL A 269 0.74 1.34 -2.18
CA VAL A 269 0.68 -0.01 -1.61
C VAL A 269 -0.77 -0.40 -1.31
N ALA A 270 -1.57 0.49 -0.71
CA ALA A 270 -2.98 0.23 -0.45
C ALA A 270 -3.78 0.01 -1.75
N SER A 271 -3.48 0.77 -2.81
CA SER A 271 -4.10 0.59 -4.13
C SER A 271 -3.78 -0.77 -4.73
N ALA A 272 -2.53 -1.23 -4.61
CA ALA A 272 -2.12 -2.58 -5.04
C ALA A 272 -2.85 -3.68 -4.30
N LEU A 273 -2.92 -3.61 -2.98
CA LEU A 273 -3.61 -4.61 -2.15
C LEU A 273 -5.11 -4.65 -2.43
N TYR A 274 -5.75 -3.48 -2.59
CA TYR A 274 -7.15 -3.41 -2.96
C TYR A 274 -7.43 -4.12 -4.29
N TYR A 275 -6.58 -3.88 -5.30
CA TYR A 275 -6.66 -4.57 -6.59
C TYR A 275 -6.53 -6.09 -6.44
N LEU A 276 -5.54 -6.56 -5.68
CA LEU A 276 -5.29 -7.99 -5.45
C LEU A 276 -6.46 -8.69 -4.75
N HIS A 277 -7.05 -8.04 -3.74
CA HIS A 277 -8.10 -8.64 -2.90
C HIS A 277 -9.50 -8.57 -3.55
N HIS A 278 -9.81 -7.50 -4.29
CA HIS A 278 -11.19 -7.21 -4.69
C HIS A 278 -11.41 -7.10 -6.19
N GLN A 279 -10.37 -6.85 -6.98
CA GLN A 279 -10.50 -6.62 -8.43
C GLN A 279 -9.95 -7.76 -9.29
N CYS A 280 -9.17 -8.67 -8.70
CA CYS A 280 -8.76 -9.89 -9.37
C CYS A 280 -9.92 -10.89 -9.47
N GLU A 281 -9.99 -11.64 -10.57
CA GLU A 281 -11.00 -12.71 -10.77
C GLU A 281 -10.96 -13.74 -9.64
N ILE A 282 -9.76 -14.08 -9.19
CA ILE A 282 -9.53 -14.87 -7.98
C ILE A 282 -8.74 -13.97 -7.01
N PRO A 283 -9.27 -13.67 -5.80
CA PRO A 283 -8.55 -12.88 -4.80
C PRO A 283 -7.17 -13.43 -4.50
N VAL A 284 -6.18 -12.54 -4.43
CA VAL A 284 -4.76 -12.88 -4.19
C VAL A 284 -4.32 -12.28 -2.86
N VAL A 285 -3.87 -13.11 -1.92
CA VAL A 285 -3.20 -12.63 -0.69
C VAL A 285 -1.70 -12.69 -0.89
N HIS A 286 -1.00 -11.58 -0.62
CA HIS A 286 0.45 -11.46 -0.85
C HIS A 286 1.29 -12.34 0.11
N CYS A 287 0.88 -12.44 1.37
CA CYS A 287 1.52 -13.22 2.45
C CYS A 287 2.96 -12.81 2.87
N ASP A 288 3.65 -11.92 2.15
CA ASP A 288 4.98 -11.42 2.56
C ASP A 288 5.17 -9.91 2.31
N LEU A 289 4.23 -9.08 2.74
CA LEU A 289 4.34 -7.63 2.56
C LEU A 289 5.31 -7.04 3.60
N LYS A 290 6.35 -6.35 3.14
CA LYS A 290 7.40 -5.71 3.96
C LYS A 290 8.14 -4.63 3.15
N PRO A 291 8.88 -3.70 3.79
CA PRO A 291 9.59 -2.63 3.07
C PRO A 291 10.54 -3.11 1.97
N SER A 292 11.23 -4.25 2.15
CA SER A 292 12.11 -4.80 1.10
C SER A 292 11.36 -5.27 -0.15
N ASN A 293 10.04 -5.49 -0.03
CA ASN A 293 9.17 -5.95 -1.10
C ASN A 293 8.36 -4.81 -1.73
N ILE A 294 8.58 -3.56 -1.28
CA ILE A 294 8.06 -2.35 -1.91
C ILE A 294 9.19 -1.71 -2.70
N LEU A 295 9.10 -1.72 -4.03
CA LEU A 295 10.10 -1.10 -4.89
C LEU A 295 9.63 0.27 -5.38
N LEU A 296 10.57 1.18 -5.62
CA LEU A 296 10.30 2.54 -6.06
C LEU A 296 10.82 2.75 -7.49
N ASP A 297 9.95 3.21 -8.39
CA ASP A 297 10.35 3.60 -9.75
C ASP A 297 11.05 4.97 -9.76
N ASP A 298 11.51 5.41 -10.93
CA ASP A 298 12.12 6.72 -11.19
C ASP A 298 11.30 7.93 -10.69
N ASN A 299 9.97 7.79 -10.62
CA ASN A 299 9.03 8.83 -10.19
C ASN A 299 8.65 8.73 -8.69
N MET A 300 9.29 7.84 -7.93
CA MET A 300 8.98 7.53 -6.52
C MET A 300 7.58 6.95 -6.31
N ILE A 301 7.02 6.30 -7.34
CA ILE A 301 5.77 5.54 -7.24
C ILE A 301 6.11 4.17 -6.66
N ALA A 302 5.28 3.69 -5.72
CA ALA A 302 5.52 2.41 -5.08
C ALA A 302 4.91 1.23 -5.85
N HIS A 303 5.68 0.16 -5.96
CA HIS A 303 5.31 -1.10 -6.59
C HIS A 303 5.49 -2.27 -5.62
N VAL A 304 4.40 -3.00 -5.34
CA VAL A 304 4.46 -4.24 -4.55
C VAL A 304 5.08 -5.35 -5.39
N SER A 305 6.04 -6.06 -4.81
CA SER A 305 6.87 -7.09 -5.43
C SER A 305 6.96 -8.36 -4.57
N ASP A 306 7.52 -9.43 -5.14
CA ASP A 306 7.78 -10.72 -4.48
C ASP A 306 6.52 -11.48 -4.05
N PHE A 307 5.84 -12.05 -5.05
CA PHE A 307 4.66 -12.90 -4.86
C PHE A 307 5.03 -14.37 -4.60
N GLY A 308 6.27 -14.63 -4.17
CA GLY A 308 6.77 -15.99 -3.94
C GLY A 308 6.03 -16.75 -2.84
N LEU A 309 5.32 -16.06 -1.95
CA LEU A 309 4.46 -16.67 -0.92
C LEU A 309 2.97 -16.41 -1.17
N ALA A 310 2.62 -15.79 -2.30
CA ALA A 310 1.26 -15.38 -2.57
C ALA A 310 0.32 -16.58 -2.73
N ARG A 311 -0.94 -16.37 -2.33
CA ARG A 311 -1.97 -17.40 -2.32
C ARG A 311 -3.21 -16.90 -3.02
N LEU A 312 -3.79 -17.77 -3.83
CA LEU A 312 -5.12 -17.55 -4.37
C LEU A 312 -6.16 -18.06 -3.38
N ILE A 313 -7.24 -17.30 -3.21
CA ILE A 313 -8.41 -17.71 -2.44
C ILE A 313 -9.54 -17.96 -3.42
N PRO A 314 -9.77 -19.21 -3.85
CA PRO A 314 -10.95 -19.54 -4.64
C PRO A 314 -12.20 -19.27 -3.81
N SER A 315 -13.14 -18.51 -4.35
CA SER A 315 -14.47 -18.39 -3.77
C SER A 315 -15.15 -19.76 -3.85
N PHE A 316 -15.24 -20.48 -2.74
CA PHE A 316 -16.00 -21.72 -2.67
C PHE A 316 -17.50 -21.37 -2.74
N SER A 317 -18.10 -21.58 -3.91
CA SER A 317 -19.56 -21.68 -4.04
C SER A 317 -20.00 -23.04 -3.47
N GLY A 318 -20.17 -23.12 -2.16
CA GLY A 318 -20.70 -24.31 -1.49
C GLY A 318 -20.27 -24.39 -0.04
N GLU A 319 -21.25 -24.37 0.86
CA GLU A 319 -21.09 -24.69 2.28
C GLU A 319 -20.38 -26.06 2.43
N GLY A 320 -19.10 -26.06 2.80
CA GLY A 320 -18.39 -27.32 3.02
C GLY A 320 -16.87 -27.24 2.98
N ASN A 321 -16.27 -26.47 3.90
CA ASN A 321 -14.97 -26.72 4.58
C ASN A 321 -14.30 -25.40 4.99
N LEU A 322 -14.79 -24.79 6.08
CA LEU A 322 -14.09 -23.72 6.80
C LEU A 322 -12.80 -24.21 7.50
N ASN A 323 -12.53 -25.52 7.52
CA ASN A 323 -11.42 -26.12 8.25
C ASN A 323 -10.10 -26.27 7.44
N GLN A 324 -10.06 -25.86 6.16
CA GLN A 324 -8.80 -25.88 5.39
C GLN A 324 -7.95 -24.63 5.56
N PHE A 325 -8.50 -23.52 6.07
CA PHE A 325 -7.75 -22.28 6.30
C PHE A 325 -6.91 -22.30 7.58
N SER A 326 -7.26 -23.17 8.54
CA SER A 326 -6.58 -23.34 9.83
C SER A 326 -5.37 -24.27 9.80
N SER A 327 -5.12 -24.99 8.70
CA SER A 327 -3.90 -25.79 8.49
C SER A 327 -2.77 -25.02 7.77
N LEU A 328 -2.96 -23.73 7.48
CA LEU A 328 -1.93 -22.88 6.89
C LEU A 328 -0.93 -22.45 7.97
N GLY A 329 0.10 -23.27 8.19
CA GLY A 329 1.17 -22.95 9.13
C GLY A 329 1.74 -21.53 8.95
N ILE A 330 2.35 -21.00 10.01
CA ILE A 330 2.90 -19.64 10.08
C ILE A 330 3.80 -19.38 8.85
N GLN A 331 3.40 -18.39 8.04
CA GLN A 331 4.15 -17.94 6.87
C GLN A 331 4.23 -16.41 6.85
N GLY A 332 5.36 -15.91 6.34
CA GLY A 332 5.69 -14.49 6.31
C GLY A 332 7.04 -14.22 6.99
N THR A 333 7.46 -12.96 6.94
CA THR A 333 8.69 -12.51 7.61
C THR A 333 8.40 -12.18 9.08
N ILE A 334 9.26 -12.65 10.00
CA ILE A 334 9.16 -12.36 11.44
C ILE A 334 9.12 -10.84 11.66
N GLY A 335 8.16 -10.36 12.46
CA GLY A 335 7.93 -8.93 12.72
C GLY A 335 6.90 -8.25 11.80
N TYR A 336 6.54 -8.89 10.67
CA TYR A 336 5.52 -8.41 9.73
C TYR A 336 4.34 -9.36 9.57
N ALA A 337 4.46 -10.59 10.11
CA ALA A 337 3.35 -11.54 10.16
C ALA A 337 2.23 -11.04 11.10
N PRO A 338 0.95 -11.19 10.73
CA PRO A 338 -0.16 -10.75 11.56
C PRO A 338 -0.17 -11.47 12.95
N PRO A 339 -0.47 -10.77 14.06
CA PRO A 339 -0.43 -11.33 15.41
C PRO A 339 -1.46 -12.45 15.62
N GLU A 340 -2.55 -12.49 14.85
CA GLU A 340 -3.52 -13.59 14.85
C GLU A 340 -2.89 -14.94 14.44
N TYR A 341 -1.70 -14.94 13.85
CA TYR A 341 -0.92 -16.17 13.60
C TYR A 341 -0.16 -16.64 14.86
N GLY A 342 -0.22 -15.89 15.98
CA GLY A 342 0.59 -16.10 17.18
C GLY A 342 -0.11 -16.05 18.54
N THR A 343 -1.11 -15.18 18.79
CA THR A 343 -2.08 -15.14 19.93
C THR A 343 -2.70 -13.74 20.06
N GLY A 344 -3.89 -13.64 20.68
CA GLY A 344 -4.80 -12.51 20.57
C GLY A 344 -4.44 -11.18 21.26
N ALA A 345 -4.96 -10.12 20.62
CA ALA A 345 -5.33 -8.78 21.09
C ALA A 345 -4.26 -7.68 21.31
N GLU A 346 -4.68 -6.49 20.84
CA GLU A 346 -4.30 -5.09 21.13
C GLU A 346 -3.18 -4.38 20.31
N GLU A 347 -3.66 -3.83 19.17
CA GLU A 347 -3.65 -2.43 18.70
C GLU A 347 -2.34 -1.62 18.47
N ILE A 348 -2.11 -1.23 17.20
CA ILE A 348 -2.28 0.12 16.59
C ILE A 348 -2.26 -0.08 15.05
N CYS A 349 -3.25 0.43 14.29
CA CYS A 349 -3.57 -0.06 12.94
C CYS A 349 -3.93 1.01 11.89
N VAL A 350 -3.53 0.79 10.63
CA VAL A 350 -4.17 1.36 9.42
C VAL A 350 -4.92 0.22 8.74
N VAL A 351 -6.22 0.10 9.01
CA VAL A 351 -7.06 -1.00 8.53
C VAL A 351 -7.67 -0.64 7.16
N MET A 352 -7.31 -1.43 6.14
CA MET A 352 -8.04 -1.49 4.86
C MET A 352 -8.80 -2.83 4.81
N GLY A 353 -9.95 -2.90 5.50
CA GLY A 353 -10.85 -4.07 5.53
C GLY A 353 -10.43 -5.22 6.47
N SER A 354 -10.98 -6.42 6.23
CA SER A 354 -10.99 -7.61 7.11
C SER A 354 -9.63 -8.24 7.48
N TYR A 355 -8.53 -7.66 7.05
CA TYR A 355 -7.17 -8.14 7.32
C TYR A 355 -6.38 -6.99 7.96
N CYS A 356 -5.96 -7.19 9.21
CA CYS A 356 -5.19 -6.23 9.99
C CYS A 356 -3.79 -6.12 9.38
N TRP A 357 -3.41 -4.94 8.85
CA TRP A 357 -2.07 -4.74 8.30
C TRP A 357 -1.31 -3.66 9.08
N ARG A 358 -0.15 -4.05 9.62
CA ARG A 358 0.79 -3.17 10.32
C ARG A 358 1.79 -2.60 9.32
N PHE A 359 1.63 -1.35 8.92
CA PHE A 359 2.66 -0.60 8.17
C PHE A 359 3.34 0.39 9.11
N SER A 360 4.45 -0.02 9.75
CA SER A 360 5.30 0.90 10.50
C SER A 360 6.31 1.52 9.53
N LEU A 361 6.19 2.82 9.30
CA LEU A 361 7.25 3.62 8.67
C LEU A 361 8.39 3.96 9.64
N GLU A 362 8.29 3.45 10.87
CA GLU A 362 9.29 3.53 11.94
C GLU A 362 9.88 2.14 12.22
N LYS A 363 11.11 2.10 12.75
CA LYS A 363 11.84 0.87 13.09
C LYS A 363 10.95 -0.08 13.88
N GLY A 364 10.89 -1.35 13.46
CA GLY A 364 10.35 -2.42 14.30
C GLY A 364 11.10 -2.47 15.64
N PRO A 365 10.50 -3.00 16.72
CA PRO A 365 11.17 -3.09 18.01
C PRO A 365 12.46 -3.90 17.86
N GLN A 366 13.60 -3.29 18.17
CA GLN A 366 14.86 -4.00 18.33
C GLN A 366 14.73 -4.93 19.53
N THR A 367 14.51 -6.21 19.29
CA THR A 367 14.75 -7.23 20.31
C THR A 367 16.26 -7.39 20.45
N ASN A 368 16.83 -6.63 21.39
CA ASN A 368 18.14 -6.89 21.94
C ASN A 368 18.11 -8.25 22.66
N TYR A 369 18.33 -9.34 21.92
CA TYR A 369 18.85 -10.55 22.53
C TYR A 369 20.34 -10.36 22.69
N SER A 370 20.72 -9.83 23.86
CA SER A 370 22.05 -10.02 24.41
C SER A 370 22.38 -11.51 24.39
N LYS A 371 23.32 -11.91 23.54
CA LYS A 371 24.05 -13.16 23.69
C LYS A 371 24.84 -13.07 25.00
N THR A 372 24.27 -13.59 26.08
CA THR A 372 25.09 -14.13 27.17
C THR A 372 25.51 -15.54 26.78
N MET A 373 26.81 -15.78 26.92
CA MET A 373 27.51 -17.04 26.62
C MET A 373 26.87 -18.26 27.26
#